data_AF-A0A530BCK2-F1
#
_entry.id   AF-A0A530BCK2-F1
#
_cell.length_a   1.000
_cell.length_b   1.000
_cell.length_c   1.000
_cell.angle_alpha   90.00
_cell.angle_beta   90.00
_cell.angle_gamma   90.00
#
_symmetry.space_group_name_H-M   'P 1'
#
loop_
_entity.id
_entity.type
_entity.pdbx_description
1 polymer ?
#
loop_
_entity_poly.entity_id
_entity_poly.type
_entity_poly.pdbx_seq_one_letter_code
_entity_poly.pdbx_strand_id
1 'polypeptide(L)'
;MPTPSKRITAIVPSGKDGWEVHSAAWARQQAGEDIIMLSVGDHDFDTPSETIEACVNAVRGSNHHYTPLPGLPRLRKAMAAASTACTGIETEPGEIIATQGGQAALYAAVQTVLDPGDHAIVVAPYYATYPNTFSAAGATFTVVETPAEDGFQPRADYWTLGGGEHISPRSMPGMAERTLVINSMSKSHGMTGWRMGWLTGPTEMIRLLTDLNLVTTYGLPAFI
;
A
#
# COMPACT_ATOMS: atom_id res chain seq x y z
N MET A 1 11.20 -21.59 25.02
CA MET A 1 10.96 -20.69 23.86
C MET A 1 10.75 -19.28 24.38
N PRO A 2 11.20 -18.24 23.68
CA PRO A 2 10.91 -16.86 24.07
C PRO A 2 9.38 -16.62 24.06
N THR A 3 8.90 -15.80 24.99
CA THR A 3 7.49 -15.39 25.02
C THR A 3 7.26 -14.33 23.94
N PRO A 4 6.36 -14.53 22.97
CA PRO A 4 6.12 -13.53 21.92
C PRO A 4 5.47 -12.28 22.52
N SER A 5 5.73 -11.12 21.91
CA SER A 5 5.09 -9.88 22.33
C SER A 5 3.59 -9.93 22.09
N LYS A 6 2.81 -9.35 23.01
CA LYS A 6 1.35 -9.27 22.89
C LYS A 6 0.90 -8.60 21.59
N ARG A 7 1.66 -7.60 21.13
CA ARG A 7 1.40 -6.86 19.90
C ARG A 7 1.43 -7.78 18.68
N ILE A 8 2.46 -8.61 18.53
CA ILE A 8 2.58 -9.56 17.41
C ILE A 8 1.47 -10.61 17.44
N THR A 9 1.15 -11.16 18.62
CA THR A 9 0.09 -12.16 18.74
C THR A 9 -1.32 -11.60 18.51
N ALA A 10 -1.49 -10.27 18.56
CA ALA A 10 -2.77 -9.60 18.39
C ALA A 10 -3.01 -9.03 16.98
N ILE A 11 -2.06 -9.15 16.05
CA ILE A 11 -2.22 -8.58 14.69
C ILE A 11 -3.37 -9.23 13.93
N VAL A 12 -3.56 -10.54 14.10
CA VAL A 12 -4.61 -11.33 13.43
C VAL A 12 -5.41 -12.10 14.49
N PRO A 13 -6.33 -11.45 15.24
CA PRO A 13 -7.02 -12.08 16.37
C PRO A 13 -7.86 -13.30 15.98
N SER A 14 -8.40 -13.31 14.77
CA SER A 14 -9.19 -14.42 14.22
C SER A 14 -8.35 -15.65 13.87
N GLY A 15 -7.03 -15.50 13.78
CA GLY A 15 -6.12 -16.47 13.15
C GLY A 15 -6.33 -16.64 11.64
N LYS A 16 -7.21 -15.82 11.03
CA LYS A 16 -7.55 -15.88 9.61
C LYS A 16 -7.02 -14.66 8.88
N ASP A 17 -6.22 -14.87 7.84
CA ASP A 17 -5.53 -13.82 7.08
C ASP A 17 -6.12 -13.59 5.68
N GLY A 18 -7.14 -14.38 5.30
CA GLY A 18 -7.82 -14.29 4.01
C GLY A 18 -7.19 -15.12 2.90
N TRP A 19 -6.08 -15.84 3.17
CA TRP A 19 -5.41 -16.69 2.19
C TRP A 19 -5.89 -18.13 2.18
N GLU A 20 -6.74 -18.54 3.11
CA GLU A 20 -7.11 -19.95 3.31
C GLU A 20 -7.75 -20.55 2.06
N VAL A 21 -8.66 -19.80 1.41
CA VAL A 21 -9.32 -20.23 0.18
C VAL A 21 -8.31 -20.35 -0.96
N HIS A 22 -7.42 -19.36 -1.10
CA HIS A 22 -6.39 -19.38 -2.15
C HIS A 22 -5.42 -20.55 -1.96
N SER A 23 -4.87 -20.73 -0.76
CA SER A 23 -3.92 -21.80 -0.46
C SER A 23 -4.53 -23.18 -0.65
N ALA A 24 -5.79 -23.38 -0.23
CA ALA A 24 -6.49 -24.65 -0.44
C ALA A 24 -6.74 -24.92 -1.94
N ALA A 25 -7.18 -23.91 -2.70
CA ALA A 25 -7.38 -24.04 -4.14
C ALA A 25 -6.06 -24.31 -4.87
N TRP A 26 -4.98 -23.61 -4.49
CA TRP A 26 -3.67 -23.76 -5.09
C TRP A 26 -3.08 -25.16 -4.85
N ALA A 27 -3.20 -25.69 -3.63
CA ALA A 27 -2.76 -27.04 -3.32
C ALA A 27 -3.47 -28.12 -4.17
N ARG A 28 -4.78 -27.98 -4.38
CA ARG A 28 -5.57 -28.87 -5.23
C ARG A 28 -5.20 -28.75 -6.70
N GLN A 29 -4.96 -27.53 -7.17
CA GLN A 29 -4.50 -27.28 -8.54
C GLN A 29 -3.14 -27.94 -8.79
N GLN A 30 -2.21 -27.82 -7.84
CA GLN A 30 -0.91 -28.48 -7.88
C GLN A 30 -1.01 -30.01 -7.81
N ALA A 31 -2.09 -30.55 -7.25
CA ALA A 31 -2.40 -31.98 -7.26
C ALA A 31 -3.03 -32.45 -8.59
N GLY A 32 -3.18 -31.56 -9.59
CA GLY A 32 -3.71 -31.87 -10.92
C GLY A 32 -5.22 -31.74 -11.05
N GLU A 33 -5.91 -31.16 -10.08
CA GLU A 33 -7.33 -30.84 -10.21
C GLU A 33 -7.54 -29.65 -11.16
N ASP A 34 -8.59 -29.70 -11.97
CA ASP A 34 -9.00 -28.60 -12.84
C ASP A 34 -9.67 -27.49 -12.02
N ILE A 35 -8.93 -26.40 -11.78
CA ILE A 35 -9.34 -25.29 -10.92
C ILE A 35 -9.16 -23.97 -11.64
N ILE A 36 -10.23 -23.18 -11.68
CA ILE A 36 -10.21 -21.78 -12.12
C ILE A 36 -9.95 -20.89 -10.90
N MET A 37 -8.80 -20.21 -10.86
CA MET A 37 -8.36 -19.41 -9.73
C MET A 37 -8.90 -17.97 -9.80
N LEU A 38 -9.85 -17.63 -8.93
CA LEU A 38 -10.45 -16.27 -8.83
C LEU A 38 -10.28 -15.64 -7.44
N SER A 39 -9.28 -16.09 -6.67
CA SER A 39 -9.14 -15.76 -5.24
C SER A 39 -8.14 -14.65 -4.92
N VAL A 40 -7.26 -14.30 -5.86
CA VAL A 40 -6.22 -13.29 -5.67
C VAL A 40 -6.31 -12.27 -6.79
N GLY A 41 -6.30 -10.99 -6.44
CA GLY A 41 -6.33 -9.90 -7.41
C GLY A 41 -4.99 -9.67 -8.11
N ASP A 42 -4.26 -10.72 -8.50
CA ASP A 42 -3.10 -10.58 -9.38
C ASP A 42 -3.57 -10.41 -10.83
N HIS A 43 -2.66 -9.98 -11.69
CA HIS A 43 -2.94 -9.78 -13.11
C HIS A 43 -2.51 -11.01 -13.92
N ASP A 44 -3.10 -11.14 -15.10
CA ASP A 44 -2.85 -12.19 -16.09
C ASP A 44 -1.89 -11.72 -17.22
N PHE A 45 -1.35 -10.51 -17.10
CA PHE A 45 -0.42 -9.91 -18.06
C PHE A 45 0.96 -9.68 -17.44
N ASP A 46 2.02 -9.82 -18.22
CA ASP A 46 3.37 -9.62 -17.70
C ASP A 46 3.72 -8.14 -17.47
N THR A 47 4.74 -7.91 -16.63
CA THR A 47 5.40 -6.59 -16.57
C THR A 47 5.91 -6.20 -17.97
N PRO A 48 5.70 -4.95 -18.43
CA PRO A 48 6.18 -4.51 -19.74
C PRO A 48 7.67 -4.79 -19.95
N SER A 49 8.04 -5.32 -21.12
CA SER A 49 9.40 -5.78 -21.39
C SER A 49 10.44 -4.66 -21.28
N GLU A 50 10.08 -3.44 -21.64
CA GLU A 50 10.94 -2.26 -21.49
C GLU A 50 11.26 -1.97 -20.02
N THR A 51 10.31 -2.25 -19.12
CA THR A 51 10.52 -2.11 -17.66
C THR A 51 11.48 -3.19 -17.16
N ILE A 52 11.31 -4.43 -17.63
CA ILE A 52 12.20 -5.54 -17.31
C ILE A 52 13.64 -5.22 -17.78
N GLU A 53 13.80 -4.80 -19.03
CA GLU A 53 15.10 -4.47 -19.61
C GLU A 53 15.76 -3.27 -18.90
N ALA A 54 14.98 -2.26 -18.50
CA ALA A 54 15.49 -1.14 -17.70
C ALA A 54 16.09 -1.63 -16.37
N CYS A 55 15.42 -2.56 -15.68
CA CYS A 55 15.90 -3.13 -14.42
C CYS A 55 17.16 -3.98 -14.65
N VAL A 56 17.17 -4.83 -15.69
CA VAL A 56 18.35 -5.64 -16.05
C VAL A 56 19.56 -4.75 -16.34
N ASN A 57 19.37 -3.68 -17.11
CA ASN A 57 20.43 -2.71 -17.42
C ASN A 57 20.89 -1.96 -16.16
N ALA A 58 19.98 -1.61 -15.25
CA ALA A 58 20.34 -0.98 -14.00
C ALA A 58 21.21 -1.89 -13.12
N VAL A 59 20.85 -3.18 -12.99
CA VAL A 59 21.65 -4.18 -12.27
C VAL A 59 23.05 -4.31 -12.90
N ARG A 60 23.13 -4.49 -14.23
CA ARG A 60 24.41 -4.59 -14.95
C ARG A 60 25.25 -3.32 -14.83
N GLY A 61 24.60 -2.17 -14.72
CA GLY A 61 25.20 -0.86 -14.44
C GLY A 61 25.58 -0.62 -12.98
N SER A 62 25.69 -1.67 -12.15
CA SER A 62 26.06 -1.60 -10.73
C SER A 62 25.06 -0.86 -9.81
N ASN A 63 23.80 -0.72 -10.22
CA ASN A 63 22.74 -0.16 -9.35
C ASN A 63 22.17 -1.24 -8.41
N HIS A 64 23.03 -1.83 -7.57
CA HIS A 64 22.65 -2.84 -6.57
C HIS A 64 23.23 -2.52 -5.19
N HIS A 65 23.48 -1.24 -4.93
CA HIS A 65 23.93 -0.72 -3.63
C HIS A 65 22.79 -0.01 -2.90
N TYR A 66 23.04 0.37 -1.64
CA TYR A 66 22.06 1.11 -0.85
C TYR A 66 21.62 2.40 -1.56
N THR A 67 20.33 2.67 -1.44
CA THR A 67 19.69 3.90 -1.91
C THR A 67 19.46 4.85 -0.73
N PRO A 68 19.24 6.15 -0.99
CA PRO A 68 18.74 7.05 0.04
C PRO A 68 17.44 6.50 0.63
N LEU A 69 17.29 6.59 1.96
CA LEU A 69 16.15 6.06 2.70
C LEU A 69 14.75 6.44 2.13
N PRO A 70 14.52 7.70 1.70
CA PRO A 70 13.23 8.06 1.12
C PRO A 70 13.04 7.60 -0.34
N GLY A 71 14.08 7.07 -0.96
CA GLY A 71 14.13 6.67 -2.38
C GLY A 71 15.09 7.50 -3.22
N LEU A 72 15.47 6.97 -4.38
CA LEU A 72 16.33 7.67 -5.36
C LEU A 72 15.70 9.01 -5.78
N PRO A 73 16.49 10.11 -5.93
CA PRO A 73 15.94 11.41 -6.30
C PRO A 73 15.12 11.41 -7.60
N ARG A 74 15.60 10.70 -8.62
CA ARG A 74 14.89 10.55 -9.91
C ARG A 74 13.56 9.83 -9.75
N LEU A 75 13.49 8.84 -8.87
CA LEU A 75 12.30 8.03 -8.61
C LEU A 75 11.27 8.86 -7.85
N ARG A 76 11.69 9.58 -6.81
CA ARG A 76 10.81 10.48 -6.04
C ARG A 76 10.21 11.57 -6.92
N LYS A 77 10.98 12.12 -7.87
CA LYS A 77 10.46 13.07 -8.86
C LYS A 77 9.38 12.45 -9.77
N ALA A 78 9.60 11.22 -10.25
CA ALA A 78 8.61 10.53 -11.07
C ALA A 78 7.33 10.19 -10.29
N MET A 79 7.48 9.72 -9.05
CA MET A 79 6.36 9.44 -8.13
C MET A 79 5.57 10.69 -7.75
N ALA A 80 6.26 11.83 -7.57
CA ALA A 80 5.62 13.13 -7.35
C ALA A 80 4.76 13.52 -8.56
N ALA A 81 5.30 13.41 -9.78
CA ALA A 81 4.53 13.65 -11.00
C ALA A 81 3.31 12.71 -11.14
N ALA A 82 3.48 11.42 -10.84
CA ALA A 82 2.38 10.46 -10.83
C ALA A 82 1.31 10.81 -9.77
N SER A 83 1.74 11.28 -8.58
CA SER A 83 0.84 11.71 -7.52
C SER A 83 0.07 12.98 -7.88
N THR A 84 0.72 13.94 -8.54
CA THR A 84 0.06 15.12 -9.09
C THR A 84 -1.01 14.72 -10.10
N ALA A 85 -0.68 13.80 -11.03
CA ALA A 85 -1.64 13.32 -12.02
C ALA A 85 -2.83 12.57 -11.39
N CYS A 86 -2.60 11.77 -10.35
CA CYS A 86 -3.67 11.03 -9.67
C CYS A 86 -4.55 11.91 -8.76
N THR A 87 -3.97 12.92 -8.11
CA THR A 87 -4.68 13.71 -7.08
C THR A 87 -5.16 15.07 -7.54
N GLY A 88 -4.64 15.57 -8.67
CA GLY A 88 -4.88 16.94 -9.15
C GLY A 88 -4.16 18.02 -8.32
N ILE A 89 -3.37 17.64 -7.32
CA ILE A 89 -2.63 18.56 -6.44
C ILE A 89 -1.15 18.47 -6.74
N GLU A 90 -0.52 19.61 -7.04
CA GLU A 90 0.92 19.71 -7.24
C GLU A 90 1.65 19.07 -6.06
N THR A 91 2.56 18.16 -6.38
CA THR A 91 3.27 17.34 -5.41
C THR A 91 4.75 17.49 -5.67
N GLU A 92 5.49 17.81 -4.62
CA GLU A 92 6.94 17.93 -4.68
C GLU A 92 7.65 16.63 -4.28
N PRO A 93 8.89 16.37 -4.74
CA PRO A 93 9.63 15.17 -4.32
C PRO A 93 9.78 15.04 -2.80
N GLY A 94 9.83 16.17 -2.09
CA GLY A 94 9.87 16.23 -0.62
C GLY A 94 8.64 15.62 0.07
N GLU A 95 7.51 15.57 -0.63
CA GLU A 95 6.24 15.00 -0.17
C GLU A 95 6.11 13.50 -0.49
N ILE A 96 7.17 12.87 -1.02
CA ILE A 96 7.18 11.46 -1.43
C ILE A 96 8.16 10.63 -0.61
N ILE A 97 7.72 9.45 -0.19
CA ILE A 97 8.61 8.35 0.24
C ILE A 97 8.30 7.06 -0.52
N ALA A 98 9.35 6.44 -1.07
CA ALA A 98 9.26 5.13 -1.70
C ALA A 98 9.16 4.02 -0.64
N THR A 99 8.36 2.99 -0.95
CA THR A 99 8.05 1.88 -0.03
C THR A 99 8.01 0.55 -0.77
N GLN A 100 8.20 -0.54 -0.03
CA GLN A 100 8.15 -1.93 -0.51
C GLN A 100 6.71 -2.39 -0.87
N GLY A 101 6.12 -1.72 -1.85
CA GLY A 101 4.75 -1.91 -2.32
C GLY A 101 3.70 -1.17 -1.46
N GLY A 102 2.47 -1.12 -1.98
CA GLY A 102 1.36 -0.40 -1.32
C GLY A 102 1.04 -0.88 0.10
N GLN A 103 1.27 -2.16 0.42
CA GLN A 103 1.07 -2.67 1.79
C GLN A 103 2.09 -2.09 2.79
N ALA A 104 3.35 -1.87 2.37
CA ALA A 104 4.34 -1.23 3.21
C ALA A 104 4.01 0.27 3.39
N ALA A 105 3.53 0.93 2.34
CA ALA A 105 2.98 2.29 2.44
C ALA A 105 1.82 2.37 3.42
N LEU A 106 0.83 1.46 3.34
CA LEU A 106 -0.28 1.40 4.29
C LEU A 106 0.22 1.22 5.73
N TYR A 107 1.10 0.24 5.96
CA TYR A 107 1.67 -0.01 7.28
C TYR A 107 2.39 1.23 7.81
N ALA A 108 3.24 1.86 7.00
CA ALA A 108 4.00 3.03 7.39
C ALA A 108 3.10 4.24 7.69
N ALA A 109 2.05 4.47 6.89
CA ALA A 109 1.07 5.50 7.15
C ALA A 109 0.38 5.30 8.50
N VAL A 110 -0.10 4.07 8.78
CA VAL A 110 -0.77 3.74 10.04
C VAL A 110 0.15 3.90 11.24
N GLN A 111 1.39 3.38 11.18
CA GLN A 111 2.36 3.53 12.27
C GLN A 111 2.79 4.98 12.51
N THR A 112 2.64 5.86 11.52
CA THR A 112 3.02 7.28 11.64
C THR A 112 1.94 8.10 12.35
N VAL A 113 0.67 7.69 12.26
CA VAL A 113 -0.46 8.50 12.71
C VAL A 113 -1.24 7.90 13.88
N LEU A 114 -1.02 6.63 14.22
CA LEU A 114 -1.69 5.96 15.33
C LEU A 114 -0.71 5.51 16.41
N ASP A 115 -1.03 5.83 17.65
CA ASP A 115 -0.44 5.28 18.87
C ASP A 115 -1.29 4.13 19.45
N PRO A 116 -0.71 3.29 20.33
CA PRO A 116 -1.48 2.30 21.08
C PRO A 116 -2.61 2.95 21.88
N GLY A 117 -3.84 2.48 21.67
CA GLY A 117 -5.05 3.03 22.30
C GLY A 117 -5.82 4.00 21.40
N ASP A 118 -5.25 4.43 20.27
CA ASP A 118 -6.00 5.22 19.28
C ASP A 118 -7.10 4.41 18.60
N HIS A 119 -7.96 5.13 17.88
CA HIS A 119 -9.12 4.58 17.20
C HIS A 119 -9.12 4.93 15.71
N ALA A 120 -9.19 3.91 14.86
CA ALA A 120 -9.35 4.05 13.42
C ALA A 120 -10.80 3.79 12.99
N ILE A 121 -11.15 4.28 11.80
CA ILE A 121 -12.42 3.95 11.13
C ILE A 121 -12.08 3.25 9.82
N VAL A 122 -12.81 2.19 9.51
CA VAL A 122 -12.69 1.46 8.25
C VAL A 122 -14.07 1.28 7.62
N VAL A 123 -14.17 1.50 6.32
CA VAL A 123 -15.43 1.36 5.57
C VAL A 123 -15.49 -0.04 4.96
N ALA A 124 -16.53 -0.80 5.27
CA ALA A 124 -16.78 -2.10 4.64
C ALA A 124 -17.43 -1.91 3.26
N PRO A 125 -17.26 -2.83 2.30
CA PRO A 125 -16.26 -3.90 2.31
C PRO A 125 -14.85 -3.31 2.15
N TYR A 126 -13.90 -3.79 2.96
CA TYR A 126 -12.52 -3.29 2.96
C TYR A 126 -11.52 -4.33 2.47
N TYR A 127 -10.33 -3.84 2.10
CA TYR A 127 -9.19 -4.72 1.86
C TYR A 127 -8.79 -5.45 3.15
N ALA A 128 -8.58 -6.76 3.06
CA ALA A 128 -8.46 -7.67 4.21
C ALA A 128 -7.40 -7.26 5.24
N THR A 129 -6.36 -6.52 4.82
CA THR A 129 -5.25 -6.15 5.71
C THR A 129 -5.48 -4.87 6.51
N TYR A 130 -6.51 -4.06 6.23
CA TYR A 130 -6.73 -2.79 6.94
C TYR A 130 -6.89 -2.99 8.46
N PRO A 131 -7.81 -3.85 8.96
CA PRO A 131 -7.96 -4.11 10.40
C PRO A 131 -6.67 -4.57 11.09
N ASN A 132 -5.95 -5.47 10.44
CA ASN A 132 -4.72 -6.06 10.99
C ASN A 132 -3.60 -5.01 11.07
N THR A 133 -3.61 -4.01 10.18
CA THR A 133 -2.64 -2.92 10.20
C THR A 133 -2.89 -1.98 11.38
N PHE A 134 -4.15 -1.66 11.70
CA PHE A 134 -4.50 -0.91 12.91
C PHE A 134 -4.12 -1.69 14.18
N SER A 135 -4.41 -2.99 14.19
CA SER A 135 -4.05 -3.88 15.30
C SER A 135 -2.53 -3.94 15.52
N ALA A 136 -1.73 -3.86 14.45
CA ALA A 136 -0.28 -3.80 14.53
C ALA A 136 0.27 -2.50 15.16
N ALA A 137 -0.49 -1.40 15.08
CA ALA A 137 -0.22 -0.16 15.81
C ALA A 137 -0.73 -0.19 17.27
N GLY A 138 -1.48 -1.23 17.66
CA GLY A 138 -2.16 -1.27 18.95
C GLY A 138 -3.41 -0.40 19.01
N ALA A 139 -3.94 0.01 17.85
CA ALA A 139 -5.16 0.78 17.73
C ALA A 139 -6.39 -0.14 17.67
N THR A 140 -7.51 0.38 18.14
CA THR A 140 -8.84 -0.21 17.92
C THR A 140 -9.45 0.36 16.64
N PHE A 141 -10.53 -0.24 16.14
CA PHE A 141 -11.23 0.31 14.99
C PHE A 141 -12.74 0.04 15.03
N THR A 142 -13.50 0.92 14.38
CA THR A 142 -14.92 0.71 14.08
C THR A 142 -15.10 0.47 12.59
N VAL A 143 -15.94 -0.49 12.24
CA VAL A 143 -16.37 -0.75 10.87
C VAL A 143 -17.61 0.08 10.56
N VAL A 144 -17.56 0.87 9.49
CA VAL A 144 -18.72 1.54 8.89
C VAL A 144 -19.26 0.63 7.80
N GLU A 145 -20.41 0.02 8.07
CA GLU A 145 -21.08 -0.85 7.11
C GLU A 145 -21.66 -0.05 5.94
N THR A 146 -21.48 -0.55 4.72
CA THR A 146 -22.11 0.01 3.51
C THR A 146 -22.97 -1.07 2.87
N PRO A 147 -24.31 -0.88 2.82
CA PRO A 147 -25.19 -1.90 2.29
C PRO A 147 -25.11 -1.95 0.77
N ALA A 148 -25.40 -3.12 0.20
CA ALA A 148 -25.38 -3.33 -1.25
C ALA A 148 -26.39 -2.43 -1.99
N GLU A 149 -27.52 -2.09 -1.35
CA GLU A 149 -28.54 -1.17 -1.89
C GLU A 149 -28.00 0.24 -2.12
N ASP A 150 -26.98 0.66 -1.35
CA ASP A 150 -26.27 1.93 -1.50
C ASP A 150 -25.01 1.77 -2.38
N GLY A 151 -24.88 0.66 -3.12
CA GLY A 151 -23.74 0.40 -3.99
C GLY A 151 -22.41 0.25 -3.24
N PHE A 152 -22.47 -0.20 -1.99
CA PHE A 152 -21.33 -0.28 -1.08
C PHE A 152 -20.59 1.06 -0.87
N GLN A 153 -21.29 2.19 -1.03
CA GLN A 153 -20.73 3.52 -0.74
C GLN A 153 -21.03 3.92 0.71
N PRO A 154 -20.08 4.57 1.40
CA PRO A 154 -20.41 5.26 2.64
C PRO A 154 -21.36 6.42 2.32
N ARG A 155 -22.28 6.73 3.24
CA ARG A 155 -23.15 7.90 3.15
C ARG A 155 -22.35 9.17 3.45
N ALA A 156 -21.54 9.58 2.49
CA ALA A 156 -20.76 10.81 2.48
C ALA A 156 -20.70 11.33 1.04
N ASP A 157 -20.72 12.64 0.86
CA ASP A 157 -20.91 13.30 -0.45
C ASP A 157 -19.74 13.16 -1.44
N TYR A 158 -18.73 12.34 -1.11
CA TYR A 158 -17.37 12.49 -1.63
C TYR A 158 -16.66 11.20 -2.07
N TRP A 159 -17.30 10.04 -2.00
CA TRP A 159 -16.68 8.75 -2.35
C TRP A 159 -17.40 8.11 -3.54
N THR A 160 -16.63 7.64 -4.53
CA THR A 160 -17.17 6.91 -5.68
C THR A 160 -16.33 5.67 -5.95
N LEU A 161 -16.88 4.48 -5.66
CA LEU A 161 -16.46 3.24 -6.34
C LEU A 161 -17.31 2.98 -7.61
N GLY A 162 -18.40 3.75 -7.80
CA GLY A 162 -19.47 3.51 -8.77
C GLY A 162 -19.49 4.38 -10.03
N GLY A 163 -18.34 4.68 -10.64
CA GLY A 163 -18.28 5.18 -12.02
C GLY A 163 -18.43 6.70 -12.24
N GLY A 164 -18.28 7.52 -11.19
CA GLY A 164 -18.06 8.97 -11.33
C GLY A 164 -16.60 9.32 -11.63
N GLU A 165 -16.29 10.60 -11.82
CA GLU A 165 -14.91 11.08 -11.85
C GLU A 165 -14.24 10.79 -10.49
N HIS A 166 -13.01 10.27 -10.52
CA HIS A 166 -12.24 10.03 -9.30
C HIS A 166 -11.90 11.37 -8.64
N ILE A 167 -12.28 11.53 -7.38
CA ILE A 167 -11.89 12.68 -6.56
C ILE A 167 -10.97 12.17 -5.46
N SER A 168 -9.74 12.68 -5.43
CA SER A 168 -8.84 12.40 -4.31
C SER A 168 -9.26 13.20 -3.08
N PRO A 169 -9.41 12.59 -1.89
CA PRO A 169 -9.65 13.36 -0.66
C PRO A 169 -8.61 14.46 -0.43
N ARG A 170 -7.36 14.26 -0.88
CA ARG A 170 -6.28 15.26 -0.78
C ARG A 170 -6.62 16.57 -1.50
N SER A 171 -7.43 16.54 -2.55
CA SER A 171 -7.77 17.75 -3.32
C SER A 171 -8.89 18.59 -2.70
N MET A 172 -9.54 18.08 -1.66
CA MET A 172 -10.61 18.81 -0.98
C MET A 172 -10.06 19.97 -0.13
N PRO A 173 -10.84 21.05 0.06
CA PRO A 173 -10.42 22.18 0.87
C PRO A 173 -9.95 21.76 2.27
N GLY A 174 -8.70 22.12 2.60
CA GLY A 174 -8.09 21.81 3.91
C GLY A 174 -7.69 20.34 4.13
N MET A 175 -7.82 19.47 3.12
CA MET A 175 -7.49 18.04 3.25
C MET A 175 -6.06 17.69 2.81
N ALA A 176 -5.37 18.56 2.08
CA ALA A 176 -4.00 18.32 1.63
C ALA A 176 -3.05 17.99 2.79
N GLU A 177 -3.17 18.70 3.91
CA GLU A 177 -2.36 18.52 5.12
C GLU A 177 -2.84 17.34 6.01
N ARG A 178 -3.99 16.74 5.68
CA ARG A 178 -4.67 15.71 6.49
C ARG A 178 -4.79 14.36 5.79
N THR A 179 -4.24 14.25 4.59
CA THR A 179 -4.38 13.07 3.74
C THR A 179 -3.01 12.50 3.41
N LEU A 180 -2.80 11.23 3.75
CA LEU A 180 -1.73 10.41 3.18
C LEU A 180 -2.31 9.63 2.01
N VAL A 181 -1.69 9.74 0.84
CA VAL A 181 -2.11 9.02 -0.37
C VAL A 181 -1.16 7.86 -0.60
N ILE A 182 -1.71 6.65 -0.67
CA ILE A 182 -0.97 5.42 -0.97
C ILE A 182 -1.13 5.11 -2.45
N ASN A 183 -0.03 4.81 -3.14
CA ASN A 183 -0.08 4.38 -4.52
C ASN A 183 1.01 3.33 -4.82
N SER A 184 0.86 2.60 -5.93
CA SER A 184 1.78 1.52 -6.31
C SER A 184 1.74 1.19 -7.80
N MET A 185 2.80 0.54 -8.26
CA MET A 185 2.88 0.01 -9.64
C MET A 185 2.30 -1.41 -9.75
N SER A 186 1.84 -1.99 -8.63
CA SER A 186 1.48 -3.40 -8.56
C SER A 186 0.38 -3.80 -9.54
N LYS A 187 -0.63 -2.95 -9.76
CA LYS A 187 -1.77 -3.26 -10.64
C LYS A 187 -1.65 -2.60 -12.01
N SER A 188 -1.23 -1.35 -12.06
CA SER A 188 -1.16 -0.58 -13.30
C SER A 188 -0.07 -1.06 -14.28
N HIS A 189 0.98 -1.74 -13.79
CA HIS A 189 2.16 -2.10 -14.60
C HIS A 189 2.53 -3.58 -14.51
N GLY A 190 1.66 -4.43 -13.97
CA GLY A 190 1.97 -5.85 -13.84
C GLY A 190 3.09 -6.12 -12.82
N MET A 191 3.29 -5.22 -11.84
CA MET A 191 4.47 -5.21 -10.97
C MET A 191 4.19 -5.69 -9.52
N THR A 192 3.29 -6.65 -9.32
CA THR A 192 2.95 -7.18 -7.99
C THR A 192 4.18 -7.74 -7.25
N GLY A 193 5.00 -8.55 -7.93
CA GLY A 193 6.21 -9.16 -7.36
C GLY A 193 7.39 -8.20 -7.12
N TRP A 194 7.38 -7.02 -7.75
CA TRP A 194 8.50 -6.05 -7.69
C TRP A 194 8.49 -5.18 -6.44
N ARG A 195 7.36 -5.16 -5.73
CA ARG A 195 7.19 -4.45 -4.46
C ARG A 195 7.51 -2.95 -4.57
N MET A 196 7.00 -2.28 -5.60
CA MET A 196 7.14 -0.82 -5.76
C MET A 196 5.86 -0.08 -5.37
N GLY A 197 5.94 0.72 -4.32
CA GLY A 197 4.87 1.62 -3.88
C GLY A 197 5.43 2.92 -3.32
N TRP A 198 4.54 3.87 -3.00
CA TRP A 198 4.93 5.12 -2.35
C TRP A 198 3.79 5.70 -1.51
N LEU A 199 4.18 6.58 -0.59
CA LEU A 199 3.29 7.48 0.13
C LEU A 199 3.53 8.91 -0.36
N THR A 200 2.43 9.64 -0.49
CA THR A 200 2.39 11.08 -0.68
C THR A 200 1.77 11.74 0.54
N GLY A 201 2.40 12.78 1.09
CA GLY A 201 1.88 13.48 2.25
C GLY A 201 2.72 14.69 2.66
N PRO A 202 2.35 15.39 3.74
CA PRO A 202 3.08 16.57 4.20
C PRO A 202 4.56 16.28 4.42
N THR A 203 5.45 17.18 4.00
CA THR A 203 6.91 17.01 4.08
C THR A 203 7.40 16.59 5.48
N GLU A 204 6.81 17.15 6.55
CA GLU A 204 7.17 16.76 7.93
C GLU A 204 6.81 15.31 8.25
N MET A 205 5.69 14.80 7.72
CA MET A 205 5.31 13.39 7.87
C MET A 205 6.27 12.49 7.10
N ILE A 206 6.66 12.88 5.89
CA ILE A 206 7.62 12.15 5.07
C ILE A 206 9.00 12.09 5.73
N ARG A 207 9.40 13.16 6.42
CA ARG A 207 10.63 13.20 7.21
C ARG A 207 10.59 12.15 8.33
N LEU A 208 9.50 12.07 9.09
CA LEU A 208 9.33 11.06 10.15
C LEU A 208 9.27 9.62 9.61
N LEU A 209 8.59 9.42 8.48
CA LEU A 209 8.56 8.13 7.77
C LEU A 209 9.95 7.66 7.33
N THR A 210 10.90 8.58 7.12
CA THR A 210 12.28 8.23 6.81
C THR A 210 12.95 7.51 7.98
N ASP A 211 12.66 7.90 9.22
CA ASP A 211 13.16 7.24 10.43
C ASP A 211 12.54 5.84 10.58
N LEU A 212 11.26 5.67 10.22
CA LEU A 212 10.62 4.36 10.18
C LEU A 212 11.28 3.45 9.12
N ASN A 213 11.59 3.99 7.93
CA ASN A 213 12.28 3.22 6.88
C ASN A 213 13.67 2.75 7.35
N LEU A 214 14.43 3.60 8.05
CA LEU A 214 15.75 3.28 8.60
C LEU A 214 15.75 1.98 9.43
N VAL A 215 14.71 1.75 10.22
CA VAL A 215 14.63 0.60 11.13
C VAL A 215 13.77 -0.56 10.63
N THR A 216 13.25 -0.46 9.40
CA THR A 216 12.39 -1.48 8.80
C THR A 216 12.97 -2.06 7.52
N THR A 217 13.11 -1.25 6.48
CA THR A 217 13.41 -1.72 5.11
C THR A 217 14.56 -0.98 4.44
N TYR A 218 15.08 0.08 5.06
CA TYR A 218 16.01 1.06 4.50
C TYR A 218 15.47 1.80 3.27
N GLY A 219 15.16 1.12 2.17
CA GLY A 219 14.67 1.73 0.94
C GLY A 219 14.29 0.70 -0.13
N LEU A 220 14.07 1.16 -1.36
CA LEU A 220 13.88 0.28 -2.52
C LEU A 220 15.22 -0.14 -3.14
N PRO A 221 15.30 -1.35 -3.75
CA PRO A 221 16.47 -1.75 -4.52
C PRO A 221 16.76 -0.74 -5.65
N ALA A 222 18.02 -0.35 -5.83
CA ALA A 222 18.38 0.74 -6.76
C ALA A 222 18.10 0.44 -8.24
N PHE A 223 17.93 -0.83 -8.59
CA PHE A 223 17.62 -1.30 -9.94
C PHE A 223 16.11 -1.38 -10.24
N ILE A 224 15.27 -1.12 -9.24
CA ILE A 224 13.81 -1.02 -9.33
C ILE A 224 13.44 0.46 -9.35
#